data_AF-A0A9X1USR6-F1
#
_entry.id   AF-A0A9X1USR6-F1
#
_cell.length_a   1.000
_cell.length_b   1.000
_cell.length_c   1.000
_cell.angle_alpha   90.00
_cell.angle_beta   90.00
_cell.angle_gamma   90.00
#
_symmetry.space_group_name_H-M   'P 1'
#
loop_
_entity.id
_entity.type
_entity.pdbx_description
1 polymer ?
#
loop_
_entity_poly.entity_id
_entity_poly.type
_entity_poly.pdbx_seq_one_letter_code
_entity_poly.pdbx_strand_id
1 'polypeptide(L)'
;MSSSIKSFLAKYKLTNLAAALVWVVLPLTAQADSVHRAQTNKDAIVRSCPNRLCPVVQTLPKGVKFSWVLAKNGFVNIADSTLWVSTADIK
;
A
#
# COMPACT_ATOMS: atom_id res chain seq x y z
N MET A 1 -4.82 53.36 12.13
CA MET A 1 -4.75 52.27 11.13
C MET A 1 -4.00 52.80 9.91
N SER A 2 -2.68 52.60 9.86
CA SER A 2 -1.97 51.64 8.99
C SER A 2 -2.12 51.98 7.50
N SER A 3 -1.25 52.81 6.92
CA SER A 3 0.08 52.50 6.35
C SER A 3 0.00 51.80 4.98
N SER A 4 0.19 52.58 3.92
CA SER A 4 0.38 52.08 2.55
C SER A 4 1.62 52.74 1.94
N ILE A 5 2.77 52.20 2.31
CA ILE A 5 4.05 52.47 1.67
C ILE A 5 4.03 51.82 0.28
N LYS A 6 4.11 52.61 -0.78
CA LYS A 6 4.58 52.13 -2.10
C LYS A 6 5.50 53.18 -2.69
N SER A 7 6.76 53.11 -2.31
CA SER A 7 7.84 53.68 -3.10
C SER A 7 8.89 52.59 -3.34
N PHE A 8 9.60 52.75 -4.46
CA PHE A 8 10.76 51.97 -4.91
C PHE A 8 10.45 50.73 -5.76
N LEU A 9 9.89 50.98 -6.94
CA LEU A 9 10.43 50.34 -8.15
C LEU A 9 11.90 50.76 -8.29
N ALA A 10 12.82 49.81 -8.28
CA ALA A 10 13.80 49.63 -9.35
C ALA A 10 14.84 48.59 -8.95
N LYS A 11 15.26 47.83 -9.98
CA LYS A 11 16.42 46.92 -10.03
C LYS A 11 16.15 45.50 -9.56
N TYR A 12 15.47 44.74 -10.41
CA TYR A 12 15.88 43.36 -10.64
C TYR A 12 16.27 43.24 -12.11
N LYS A 13 17.58 43.12 -12.27
CA LYS A 13 18.34 42.95 -13.50
C LYS A 13 17.74 41.77 -14.29
N LEU A 14 17.21 42.04 -15.48
CA LEU A 14 16.93 41.00 -16.48
C LEU A 14 18.27 40.31 -16.79
N THR A 15 18.46 39.07 -16.37
CA THR A 15 19.47 38.21 -16.98
C THR A 15 19.14 36.75 -16.72
N ASN A 16 19.25 35.96 -17.79
CA ASN A 16 19.13 34.51 -17.89
C ASN A 16 17.73 33.94 -18.20
N LEU A 17 17.31 34.19 -19.45
CA LEU A 17 16.56 33.23 -20.26
C LEU A 17 17.45 31.99 -20.50
N ALA A 18 17.19 30.90 -19.79
CA ALA A 18 17.37 29.50 -20.23
C ALA A 18 17.23 28.55 -19.02
N ALA A 19 16.05 28.48 -18.41
CA ALA A 19 15.72 27.37 -17.53
C ALA A 19 14.99 26.32 -18.39
N ALA A 20 15.74 25.30 -18.79
CA ALA A 20 15.19 24.13 -19.46
C ALA A 20 14.04 23.55 -18.63
N LEU A 21 12.83 23.54 -19.20
CA LEU A 21 11.67 22.82 -18.69
C LEU A 21 11.93 21.32 -18.85
N VAL A 22 12.74 20.75 -17.96
CA VAL A 22 12.84 19.30 -17.82
C VAL A 22 11.59 18.84 -17.08
N TRP A 23 10.71 18.19 -17.83
CA TRP A 23 9.58 17.42 -17.33
C TRP A 23 10.06 16.39 -16.32
N VAL A 24 9.94 16.68 -15.03
CA VAL A 24 10.05 15.64 -14.00
C VAL A 24 8.66 15.06 -13.80
N VAL A 25 8.24 14.20 -14.72
CA VAL A 25 7.18 13.23 -14.42
C VAL A 25 7.79 12.30 -13.38
N LEU A 26 7.53 12.54 -12.09
CA LEU A 26 7.77 11.51 -11.09
C LEU A 26 6.89 10.33 -11.51
N PRO A 27 7.44 9.15 -11.85
CA PRO A 27 6.62 7.96 -11.85
C PRO A 27 6.20 7.80 -10.39
N LEU A 28 4.91 8.01 -10.12
CA LEU A 28 4.29 7.52 -8.90
C LEU A 28 4.53 6.02 -8.94
N THR A 29 5.55 5.54 -8.23
CA THR A 29 5.75 4.13 -8.01
C THR A 29 4.60 3.71 -7.13
N ALA A 30 3.48 3.38 -7.78
CA ALA A 30 2.51 2.46 -7.24
C ALA A 30 3.35 1.26 -6.82
N GLN A 31 3.62 1.16 -5.51
CA GLN A 31 4.29 0.03 -4.93
C GLN A 31 3.42 -1.14 -5.33
N ALA A 32 3.88 -1.90 -6.31
CA ALA A 32 3.33 -3.19 -6.63
C ALA A 32 3.65 -4.03 -5.41
N ASP A 33 2.74 -3.95 -4.43
CA ASP A 33 2.68 -4.84 -3.29
C ASP A 33 2.93 -6.25 -3.83
N SER A 34 4.04 -6.84 -3.41
CA SER A 34 4.50 -8.09 -3.99
C SER A 34 3.45 -9.16 -3.69
N VAL A 35 2.68 -9.53 -4.71
CA VAL A 35 1.62 -10.51 -4.55
C VAL A 35 2.26 -11.89 -4.38
N HIS A 36 2.17 -12.41 -3.16
CA HIS A 36 2.65 -13.73 -2.82
C HIS A 36 1.58 -14.79 -3.12
N ARG A 37 2.00 -16.03 -3.35
CA ARG A 37 1.10 -17.18 -3.56
C ARG A 37 1.21 -18.13 -2.38
N ALA A 38 0.10 -18.74 -2.02
CA ALA A 38 0.02 -19.76 -0.98
C ALA A 38 -0.94 -20.87 -1.40
N GLN A 39 -0.75 -22.06 -0.84
CA GLN A 39 -1.70 -23.16 -0.95
C GLN A 39 -2.02 -23.74 0.42
N THR A 40 -3.29 -23.99 0.72
CA THR A 40 -3.67 -24.65 1.98
C THR A 40 -3.13 -26.08 2.04
N ASN A 41 -2.42 -26.42 3.12
CA ASN A 41 -1.82 -27.74 3.32
C ASN A 41 -2.79 -28.74 4.02
N LYS A 42 -3.84 -28.21 4.64
CA LYS A 42 -4.98 -28.89 5.28
C LYS A 42 -6.21 -27.97 5.22
N ASP A 43 -7.34 -28.39 5.78
CA ASP A 43 -8.49 -27.51 5.93
C ASP A 43 -8.12 -26.33 6.84
N ALA A 44 -8.22 -25.12 6.30
CA ALA A 44 -7.71 -23.89 6.90
C ALA A 44 -8.86 -22.99 7.32
N ILE A 45 -8.79 -22.46 8.55
CA ILE A 45 -9.82 -21.56 9.08
C ILE A 45 -9.53 -20.15 8.60
N VAL A 46 -10.53 -19.52 7.98
CA VAL A 46 -10.48 -18.12 7.55
C VAL A 46 -11.14 -17.25 8.61
N ARG A 47 -10.48 -16.17 9.00
CA ARG A 47 -10.92 -15.24 10.05
C ARG A 47 -11.04 -13.81 9.53
N SER A 48 -11.82 -12.99 10.21
CA SER A 48 -12.00 -11.58 9.86
C SER A 48 -10.83 -10.66 10.27
N CYS A 49 -9.91 -11.14 11.11
CA CYS A 49 -8.72 -10.42 11.53
C CYS A 49 -7.54 -11.36 11.86
N PRO A 50 -6.29 -10.86 11.92
CA PRO A 50 -5.09 -11.67 12.13
C PRO A 50 -4.88 -12.03 13.62
N ASN A 51 -5.87 -12.72 14.20
CA ASN A 51 -5.82 -13.24 15.56
C ASN A 51 -6.71 -14.49 15.67
N ARG A 52 -6.30 -15.46 16.49
CA ARG A 52 -7.05 -16.71 16.75
C ARG A 52 -8.40 -16.48 17.46
N LEU A 53 -8.56 -15.36 18.15
CA LEU A 53 -9.81 -14.98 18.82
C LEU A 53 -10.81 -14.29 17.88
N CYS A 54 -10.39 -13.93 16.66
CA CYS A 54 -11.28 -13.31 15.68
C CYS A 54 -12.35 -14.29 15.19
N PRO A 55 -13.57 -13.83 14.89
CA PRO A 55 -14.62 -14.66 14.31
C PRO A 55 -14.14 -15.47 13.10
N VAL A 56 -14.61 -16.72 13.04
CA VAL A 56 -14.44 -17.59 11.87
C VAL A 56 -15.47 -17.20 10.82
N VAL A 57 -15.01 -16.95 9.60
CA VAL A 57 -15.87 -16.57 8.47
C VAL A 57 -16.20 -17.78 7.62
N GLN A 58 -15.19 -18.61 7.33
CA GLN A 58 -15.34 -19.82 6.53
C GLN A 58 -14.16 -20.76 6.75
N THR A 59 -14.23 -21.94 6.13
CA THR A 59 -13.14 -22.89 6.04
C THR A 59 -12.72 -23.04 4.58
N LEU A 60 -11.42 -22.95 4.30
CA LEU A 60 -10.86 -23.29 3.00
C LEU A 60 -10.44 -24.77 3.01
N PRO A 61 -10.93 -25.59 2.07
CA PRO A 61 -10.47 -26.97 1.93
C PRO A 61 -8.96 -27.06 1.70
N LYS A 62 -8.37 -28.21 2.02
CA LYS A 62 -7.00 -28.55 1.63
C LYS A 62 -6.78 -28.39 0.11
N GLY A 63 -5.67 -27.78 -0.27
CA GLY A 63 -5.24 -27.65 -1.65
C GLY A 63 -5.71 -26.38 -2.37
N VAL A 64 -6.46 -25.50 -1.72
CA VAL A 64 -6.89 -24.21 -2.28
C VAL A 64 -5.69 -23.29 -2.43
N LYS A 65 -5.49 -22.76 -3.64
CA LYS A 65 -4.45 -21.77 -3.96
C LYS A 65 -5.04 -20.37 -3.86
N PHE A 66 -4.32 -19.44 -3.24
CA PHE A 66 -4.72 -18.04 -3.15
C PHE A 66 -3.50 -17.12 -3.18
N SER A 67 -3.76 -15.84 -3.43
CA SER A 67 -2.75 -14.79 -3.33
C SER A 67 -2.85 -14.09 -1.98
N TRP A 68 -1.74 -13.57 -1.47
CA TRP A 68 -1.72 -12.73 -0.28
C TRP A 68 -0.71 -11.59 -0.42
N VAL A 69 -0.89 -10.54 0.38
CA VAL A 69 -0.09 -9.31 0.29
C VAL A 69 0.49 -8.90 1.64
N LEU A 70 -0.27 -9.13 2.70
CA LEU A 70 0.06 -8.73 4.07
C LEU A 70 0.23 -9.98 4.94
N ALA A 71 1.24 -9.92 5.81
CA ALA A 71 1.44 -10.89 6.87
C ALA A 71 1.44 -10.18 8.23
N LYS A 72 0.71 -10.73 9.22
CA LYS A 72 0.62 -10.19 10.58
C LYS A 72 0.27 -11.28 11.59
N ASN A 73 0.96 -11.32 12.73
CA ASN A 73 0.68 -12.24 13.85
C ASN A 73 0.61 -13.74 13.48
N GLY A 74 1.36 -14.20 12.47
CA GLY A 74 1.27 -15.59 11.99
C GLY A 74 0.04 -15.87 11.11
N PHE A 75 -0.51 -14.83 10.50
CA PHE A 75 -1.57 -14.89 9.51
C PHE A 75 -1.17 -14.13 8.25
N VAL A 76 -1.72 -14.55 7.12
CA VAL A 76 -1.67 -13.82 5.83
C VAL A 76 -3.06 -13.42 5.41
N ASN A 77 -3.22 -12.25 4.78
CA ASN A 77 -4.51 -11.85 4.24
C ASN A 77 -4.77 -12.54 2.91
N ILE A 78 -6.02 -12.81 2.56
CA ILE A 78 -6.36 -13.16 1.19
C ILE A 78 -6.31 -11.86 0.38
N ALA A 79 -5.59 -11.85 -0.75
CA ALA A 79 -5.46 -10.67 -1.60
C ALA A 79 -6.84 -10.11 -1.97
N ASP A 80 -6.93 -8.79 -2.02
CA ASP A 80 -8.18 -8.05 -2.27
C ASP A 80 -9.29 -8.33 -1.24
N SER A 81 -8.93 -8.87 -0.06
CA SER A 81 -9.84 -9.18 1.03
C SER A 81 -9.30 -8.72 2.39
N THR A 82 -10.22 -8.59 3.35
CA THR A 82 -9.93 -8.36 4.77
C THR A 82 -9.80 -9.67 5.56
N LEU A 83 -9.92 -10.81 4.88
CA LEU A 83 -9.88 -12.13 5.48
C LEU A 83 -8.46 -12.64 5.67
N TRP A 84 -8.26 -13.41 6.74
CA TRP A 84 -6.95 -13.86 7.19
C TRP A 84 -6.92 -15.39 7.37
N VAL A 85 -5.80 -16.00 6.96
CA VAL A 85 -5.53 -17.43 7.06
C VAL A 85 -4.23 -17.64 7.84
N SER A 86 -4.18 -18.63 8.73
CA SER A 86 -2.96 -18.89 9.50
C SER A 86 -1.83 -19.40 8.60
N THR A 87 -0.61 -18.90 8.82
CA THR A 87 0.57 -19.37 8.10
C THR A 87 0.90 -20.84 8.39
N ALA A 88 0.42 -21.39 9.51
CA ALA A 88 0.57 -22.81 9.85
C ALA A 88 -0.27 -23.73 8.95
N ASP A 89 -1.31 -23.20 8.31
CA ASP A 89 -2.27 -23.98 7.51
C ASP A 89 -1.96 -23.92 6.00
N ILE A 90 -0.85 -23.28 5.62
CA ILE A 90 -0.45 -23.07 4.22
C ILE A 90 0.98 -23.52 3.95
N LYS A 91 1.32 -23.66 2.67
CA LYS A 91 2.66 -23.92 2.14
C LYS A 91 2.92 -23.13 0.87
#